data_AF-A0A258BHY5-F1
#
_entry.id   AF-A0A258BHY5-F1
#
_cell.length_a   1.000
_cell.length_b   1.000
_cell.length_c   1.000
_cell.angle_alpha   90.00
_cell.angle_beta   90.00
_cell.angle_gamma   90.00
#
_symmetry.space_group_name_H-M   'P 1'
#
loop_
_entity.id
_entity.type
_entity.pdbx_description
1 polymer ?
#
loop_
_entity_poly.entity_id
_entity_poly.type
_entity_poly.pdbx_seq_one_letter_code
_entity_poly.pdbx_strand_id
1 'polypeptide(L)'
;MKMARTLALSALAAFLAGCGTTETPAPARAEPAAAAAPAQPPAPATPPRAAKIVSLPFRVDVTYSADALDKMQELHADLGVSADYYGVPKDPSAEGLDPELGIWLGGEMETLSPGNRSVTLKGQIDAAQVADEVAGDARVRIMAFPVRSHAAQAAITCTEFDEVLPIAVETGGTVHCTLTGK
;
A
#
# COMPACT_ATOMS: atom_id res chain seq x y z
N MET A 1 47.03 1.19 -19.45
CA MET A 1 46.89 2.57 -19.99
C MET A 1 46.44 3.48 -18.84
N LYS A 2 47.08 4.64 -18.71
CA LYS A 2 46.83 5.68 -17.70
C LYS A 2 45.45 6.32 -17.89
N MET A 3 44.73 6.65 -16.82
CA MET A 3 44.53 8.03 -16.34
C MET A 3 43.56 8.11 -15.16
N ALA A 4 43.97 8.91 -14.18
CA ALA A 4 43.23 9.34 -12.99
C ALA A 4 42.38 10.60 -13.26
N ARG A 5 41.41 10.89 -12.39
CA ARG A 5 40.89 12.23 -12.02
C ARG A 5 39.89 12.08 -10.86
N THR A 6 40.24 12.35 -9.59
CA THR A 6 40.29 13.66 -8.86
C THR A 6 38.88 14.29 -8.71
N LEU A 7 38.18 14.12 -7.58
CA LEU A 7 38.11 14.97 -6.36
C LEU A 7 37.39 16.31 -6.54
N ALA A 8 36.33 16.56 -5.77
CA ALA A 8 35.96 17.87 -5.22
C ALA A 8 34.92 17.74 -4.10
N LEU A 9 35.38 17.77 -2.86
CA LEU A 9 34.60 17.96 -1.63
C LEU A 9 34.79 19.43 -1.24
N SER A 10 33.75 20.25 -1.30
CA SER A 10 33.84 21.68 -0.95
C SER A 10 33.19 21.93 0.40
N ALA A 11 34.05 22.15 1.39
CA ALA A 11 33.73 22.78 2.66
C ALA A 11 33.63 24.30 2.48
N LEU A 12 32.71 24.95 3.21
CA LEU A 12 32.80 26.39 3.48
C LEU A 12 32.68 26.62 4.98
N ALA A 13 33.70 27.27 5.52
CA ALA A 13 33.81 27.72 6.89
C ALA A 13 33.79 29.25 6.95
N ALA A 14 33.07 29.76 7.97
CA ALA A 14 33.39 30.90 8.84
C ALA A 14 33.42 32.35 8.30
N PHE A 15 33.36 33.27 9.30
CA PHE A 15 33.52 34.74 9.33
C PHE A 15 32.21 35.56 9.31
N LEU A 16 31.96 36.60 10.15
CA LEU A 16 32.75 37.45 11.06
C LEU A 16 31.84 38.08 12.15
N ALA A 17 32.43 38.41 13.30
CA ALA A 17 31.91 39.38 14.26
C ALA A 17 32.26 40.83 13.86
N GLY A 18 31.42 41.81 14.22
CA GLY A 18 31.74 43.24 14.09
C GLY A 18 30.69 44.15 14.75
N CYS A 19 31.13 44.97 15.70
CA CYS A 19 30.36 46.02 16.40
C CYS A 19 30.23 47.30 15.58
N GLY A 20 29.12 48.05 15.75
CA GLY A 20 28.99 49.43 15.28
C GLY A 20 27.65 50.08 15.67
N THR A 21 27.68 50.95 16.67
CA THR A 21 26.77 52.12 16.91
C THR A 21 26.78 53.04 15.68
N THR A 22 25.79 53.85 15.27
CA THR A 22 24.61 54.56 15.84
C THR A 22 23.89 55.19 14.65
N GLU A 23 22.55 55.27 14.61
CA GLU A 23 21.81 56.44 14.06
C GLU A 23 20.30 56.31 14.30
N THR A 24 19.69 57.35 14.87
CA THR A 24 18.25 57.54 15.02
C THR A 24 17.75 58.43 13.88
N PRO A 25 16.63 58.08 13.22
CA PRO A 25 15.57 59.09 13.08
C PRO A 25 14.11 58.56 13.14
N ALA A 26 13.27 59.43 13.72
CA ALA A 26 11.81 59.59 13.58
C ALA A 26 10.84 58.58 14.25
N PRO A 27 9.86 59.06 15.05
CA PRO A 27 8.82 58.22 15.61
C PRO A 27 7.82 57.82 14.51
N ALA A 28 7.88 56.57 14.08
CA ALA A 28 6.80 55.98 13.29
C ALA A 28 5.55 55.89 14.18
N ARG A 29 4.46 56.46 13.66
CA ARG A 29 3.11 56.45 14.21
C ARG A 29 2.71 55.00 14.50
N ALA A 30 2.39 54.68 15.76
CA ALA A 30 1.93 53.35 16.14
C ALA A 30 0.60 53.06 15.44
N GLU A 31 0.64 52.16 14.45
CA GLU A 31 -0.53 51.51 13.90
C GLU A 31 -1.08 50.55 14.99
N PRO A 32 -2.40 50.56 15.29
CA PRO A 32 -2.95 49.65 16.28
C PRO A 32 -2.76 48.22 15.79
N ALA A 33 -2.01 47.44 16.56
CA ALA A 33 -1.87 46.00 16.35
C ALA A 33 -3.27 45.39 16.28
N ALA A 34 -3.62 44.82 15.12
CA ALA A 34 -4.81 44.00 14.99
C ALA A 34 -4.70 42.87 16.01
N ALA A 35 -5.64 42.85 16.96
CA ALA A 35 -5.72 41.80 17.96
C ALA A 35 -5.80 40.45 17.23
N ALA A 36 -4.79 39.60 17.43
CA ALA A 36 -4.82 38.23 16.95
C ALA A 36 -6.07 37.56 17.54
N ALA A 37 -6.93 37.05 16.67
CA ALA A 37 -8.10 36.29 17.08
C ALA A 37 -7.63 35.11 17.97
N PRO A 38 -8.34 34.81 19.07
CA PRO A 38 -7.95 33.72 19.95
C PRO A 38 -7.88 32.41 19.16
N ALA A 39 -6.74 31.74 19.25
CA ALA A 39 -6.55 30.42 18.66
C ALA A 39 -7.64 29.49 19.20
N GLN A 40 -8.38 28.85 18.29
CA GLN A 40 -9.36 27.84 18.69
C GLN A 40 -8.61 26.70 19.39
N PRO A 41 -9.11 26.21 20.53
CA PRO A 41 -8.51 25.08 21.21
C PRO A 41 -8.50 23.86 20.26
N PRO A 42 -7.44 23.04 20.30
CA PRO A 42 -7.35 21.86 19.46
C PRO A 42 -8.59 20.98 19.68
N ALA A 43 -9.17 20.51 18.57
CA ALA A 43 -10.30 19.60 18.63
C ALA A 43 -9.93 18.37 19.48
N PRO A 44 -10.88 17.84 20.29
CA PRO A 44 -10.64 16.61 21.03
C PRO A 44 -10.24 15.50 20.06
N ALA A 45 -9.13 14.81 20.34
CA ALA A 45 -8.73 13.65 19.58
C ALA A 45 -9.79 12.55 19.76
N THR A 46 -10.32 12.04 18.66
CA THR A 46 -11.19 10.85 18.68
C THR A 46 -10.42 9.70 19.32
N PRO A 47 -10.97 9.04 20.34
CA PRO A 47 -10.29 7.90 20.97
C PRO A 47 -10.07 6.79 19.92
N PRO A 48 -8.92 6.10 19.95
CA PRO A 48 -8.62 5.04 19.01
C PRO A 48 -9.66 3.91 19.13
N ARG A 49 -10.23 3.50 18.00
CA ARG A 49 -11.13 2.34 17.91
C ARG A 49 -10.36 1.08 18.33
N ALA A 50 -10.97 0.23 19.14
CA ALA A 50 -10.44 -1.11 19.42
C ALA A 50 -10.70 -2.03 18.22
N ALA A 51 -9.64 -2.58 17.62
CA ALA A 51 -9.75 -3.50 16.50
C ALA A 51 -10.43 -4.81 16.91
N LYS A 52 -11.35 -5.31 16.07
CA LYS A 52 -12.02 -6.60 16.23
C LYS A 52 -11.67 -7.52 15.07
N ILE A 53 -10.50 -8.14 15.16
CA ILE A 53 -10.01 -9.04 14.11
C ILE A 53 -10.84 -10.33 14.08
N VAL A 54 -11.39 -10.64 12.92
CA VAL A 54 -12.05 -11.93 12.61
C VAL A 54 -11.22 -12.68 11.57
N SER A 55 -11.31 -14.01 11.57
CA SER A 55 -10.67 -14.86 10.54
C SER A 55 -11.73 -15.56 9.72
N LEU A 56 -11.66 -15.40 8.40
CA LEU A 56 -12.57 -15.97 7.43
C LEU A 56 -11.75 -16.76 6.39
N PRO A 57 -11.23 -17.95 6.73
CA PRO A 57 -10.29 -18.64 5.86
C PRO A 57 -10.96 -19.13 4.57
N PHE A 58 -10.24 -19.02 3.46
CA PHE A 58 -10.73 -19.48 2.15
C PHE A 58 -9.61 -20.04 1.29
N ARG A 59 -9.98 -20.97 0.40
CA ARG A 59 -9.02 -21.64 -0.49
C ARG A 59 -8.90 -20.87 -1.80
N VAL A 60 -7.69 -20.75 -2.31
CA VAL A 60 -7.39 -20.23 -3.64
C VAL A 60 -6.78 -21.33 -4.47
N ASP A 61 -7.44 -21.66 -5.58
CA ASP A 61 -6.93 -22.57 -6.59
C ASP A 61 -6.12 -21.83 -7.64
N VAL A 62 -4.94 -22.36 -7.96
CA VAL A 62 -4.04 -21.81 -8.97
C VAL A 62 -3.83 -22.84 -10.07
N THR A 63 -4.19 -22.44 -11.27
CA THR A 63 -3.99 -23.22 -12.49
C THR A 63 -2.97 -22.54 -13.39
N TYR A 64 -2.28 -23.33 -14.21
CA TYR A 64 -1.23 -22.83 -15.09
C TYR A 64 -1.44 -23.44 -16.47
N SER A 65 -1.15 -22.67 -17.53
CA SER A 65 -0.86 -23.30 -18.83
C SER A 65 0.41 -24.15 -18.73
N ALA A 66 0.56 -25.14 -19.62
CA ALA A 66 1.74 -26.00 -19.65
C ALA A 66 3.04 -25.17 -19.78
N ASP A 67 3.06 -24.23 -20.73
CA ASP A 67 4.22 -23.36 -20.94
C ASP A 67 4.54 -22.46 -19.73
N ALA A 68 3.51 -21.96 -19.03
CA ALA A 68 3.70 -21.13 -17.85
C ALA A 68 4.35 -21.95 -16.71
N LEU A 69 3.88 -23.19 -16.51
CA LEU A 69 4.45 -24.08 -15.51
C LEU A 69 5.90 -24.44 -15.83
N ASP A 70 6.18 -24.83 -17.08
CA ASP A 70 7.54 -25.17 -17.52
C ASP A 70 8.47 -23.97 -17.33
N LYS A 71 8.01 -22.77 -17.68
CA LYS A 71 8.81 -21.54 -17.51
C LYS A 71 9.06 -21.21 -16.04
N MET A 72 8.07 -21.37 -15.17
CA MET A 72 8.24 -21.18 -13.72
C MET A 72 9.27 -22.15 -13.14
N GLN A 73 9.27 -23.41 -13.60
CA GLN A 73 10.22 -24.44 -13.17
C GLN A 73 11.64 -24.18 -13.69
N GLU A 74 11.78 -23.83 -14.98
CA GLU A 74 13.04 -23.45 -15.61
C GLU A 74 13.73 -22.29 -14.86
N LEU A 75 12.93 -21.31 -14.43
CA LEU A 75 13.42 -20.11 -13.76
C LEU A 75 13.52 -20.25 -12.24
N HIS A 76 13.20 -21.44 -11.68
CA HIS A 76 13.14 -21.69 -10.24
C HIS A 76 12.33 -20.63 -9.47
N ALA A 77 11.24 -20.16 -10.07
CA ALA A 77 10.40 -19.12 -9.49
C ALA A 77 9.32 -19.74 -8.59
N ASP A 78 9.01 -19.06 -7.49
CA ASP A 78 7.82 -19.33 -6.68
C ASP A 78 6.68 -18.40 -7.13
N LEU A 79 5.44 -18.71 -6.77
CA LEU A 79 4.28 -17.85 -6.99
C LEU A 79 3.83 -17.23 -5.67
N GLY A 80 3.77 -15.90 -5.61
CA GLY A 80 3.08 -15.18 -4.55
C GLY A 80 1.59 -15.10 -4.88
N VAL A 81 0.73 -15.41 -3.91
CA VAL A 81 -0.72 -15.23 -3.99
C VAL A 81 -1.10 -14.22 -2.93
N SER A 82 -1.54 -13.03 -3.35
CA SER A 82 -1.95 -11.94 -2.46
C SER A 82 -3.46 -11.80 -2.45
N ALA A 83 -4.02 -11.44 -1.30
CA ALA A 83 -5.39 -10.99 -1.14
C ALA A 83 -5.40 -9.59 -0.54
N ASP A 84 -6.05 -8.69 -1.26
CA ASP A 84 -6.34 -7.32 -0.88
C ASP A 84 -7.79 -7.25 -0.39
N TYR A 85 -8.00 -6.91 0.88
CA TYR A 85 -9.33 -6.77 1.46
C TYR A 85 -9.77 -5.31 1.38
N TYR A 86 -10.96 -5.07 0.85
CA TYR A 86 -11.43 -3.71 0.64
C TYR A 86 -12.95 -3.58 0.70
N GLY A 87 -13.48 -2.36 0.59
CA GLY A 87 -14.91 -2.14 0.58
C GLY A 87 -15.32 -0.79 0.02
N VAL A 88 -16.55 -0.73 -0.47
CA VAL A 88 -17.15 0.54 -0.91
C VAL A 88 -17.30 1.44 0.32
N PRO A 89 -16.80 2.69 0.30
CA PRO A 89 -16.94 3.58 1.44
C PRO A 89 -18.41 3.97 1.65
N LYS A 90 -18.86 4.04 2.90
CA LYS A 90 -20.15 4.67 3.24
C LYS A 90 -20.15 6.17 2.95
N ASP A 91 -19.01 6.81 3.17
CA ASP A 91 -18.78 8.21 2.82
C ASP A 91 -17.74 8.28 1.69
N PRO A 92 -18.17 8.46 0.42
CA PRO A 92 -17.24 8.55 -0.71
C PRO A 92 -16.41 9.85 -0.71
N SER A 93 -16.69 10.79 0.19
CA SER A 93 -15.89 12.01 0.38
C SER A 93 -14.86 11.92 1.50
N ALA A 94 -14.78 10.77 2.18
CA ALA A 94 -13.78 10.54 3.21
C ALA A 94 -12.35 10.72 2.67
N GLU A 95 -11.47 11.25 3.51
CA GLU A 95 -10.05 11.38 3.17
C GLU A 95 -9.34 10.03 3.23
N GLY A 96 -8.29 9.86 2.42
CA GLY A 96 -7.44 8.65 2.47
C GLY A 96 -8.04 7.41 1.81
N LEU A 97 -9.12 7.56 1.04
CA LEU A 97 -9.65 6.48 0.21
C LEU A 97 -8.65 6.08 -0.88
N ASP A 98 -8.53 4.78 -1.09
CA ASP A 98 -7.85 4.25 -2.27
C ASP A 98 -8.72 4.51 -3.51
N PRO A 99 -8.17 5.09 -4.59
CA PRO A 99 -8.97 5.44 -5.77
C PRO A 99 -9.49 4.22 -6.54
N GLU A 100 -8.85 3.05 -6.39
CA GLU A 100 -9.27 1.81 -7.02
C GLU A 100 -10.12 0.95 -6.09
N LEU A 101 -9.77 0.91 -4.79
CA LEU A 101 -10.34 -0.03 -3.82
C LEU A 101 -11.31 0.63 -2.82
N GLY A 102 -11.33 1.95 -2.68
CA GLY A 102 -12.13 2.61 -1.64
C GLY A 102 -11.52 2.45 -0.24
N ILE A 103 -12.22 1.76 0.66
CA ILE A 103 -11.72 1.50 2.03
C ILE A 103 -10.78 0.30 1.99
N TRP A 104 -9.49 0.53 2.28
CA TRP A 104 -8.53 -0.54 2.50
C TRP A 104 -8.73 -1.19 3.87
N LEU A 105 -8.91 -2.51 3.90
CA LEU A 105 -9.18 -3.30 5.11
C LEU A 105 -7.99 -4.19 5.51
N GLY A 106 -6.88 -4.10 4.77
CA GLY A 106 -5.70 -4.92 4.98
C GLY A 106 -5.46 -5.87 3.82
N GLY A 107 -4.37 -6.64 3.92
CA GLY A 107 -4.05 -7.64 2.91
C GLY A 107 -3.12 -8.70 3.49
N GLU A 108 -3.06 -9.83 2.81
CA GLU A 108 -2.16 -10.92 3.13
C GLU A 108 -1.55 -11.52 1.86
N MET A 109 -0.44 -12.23 2.02
CA MET A 109 0.22 -12.91 0.92
C MET A 109 0.80 -14.22 1.41
N GLU A 110 0.61 -15.26 0.61
CA GLU A 110 1.23 -16.57 0.80
C GLU A 110 2.07 -16.93 -0.42
N THR A 111 3.05 -17.80 -0.23
CA THR A 111 3.93 -18.26 -1.32
C THR A 111 3.71 -19.73 -1.62
N LEU A 112 3.59 -20.05 -2.91
CA LEU A 112 3.44 -21.41 -3.43
C LEU A 112 4.61 -21.76 -4.34
N SER A 113 5.18 -22.94 -4.17
CA SER A 113 6.04 -23.52 -5.21
C SER A 113 5.19 -23.94 -6.42
N PRO A 114 5.74 -23.93 -7.66
CA PRO A 114 4.96 -24.19 -8.89
C PRO A 114 4.22 -25.53 -8.94
N GLY A 115 4.67 -26.53 -8.16
CA GLY A 115 3.99 -27.82 -8.04
C GLY A 115 2.71 -27.79 -7.20
N ASN A 116 2.54 -26.79 -6.35
CA ASN A 116 1.37 -26.63 -5.50
C ASN A 116 0.30 -25.86 -6.25
N ARG A 117 -0.93 -26.40 -6.27
CA ARG A 117 -2.05 -25.83 -7.03
C ARG A 117 -3.07 -25.09 -6.15
N SER A 118 -2.84 -24.97 -4.85
CA SER A 118 -3.74 -24.22 -3.99
C SER A 118 -3.08 -23.75 -2.71
N VAL A 119 -3.60 -22.64 -2.17
CA VAL A 119 -3.26 -22.10 -0.86
C VAL A 119 -4.53 -21.80 -0.06
N THR A 120 -4.43 -21.75 1.26
CA THR A 120 -5.50 -21.23 2.13
C THR A 120 -5.05 -19.90 2.70
N LEU A 121 -5.81 -18.84 2.41
CA LEU A 121 -5.61 -17.52 3.01
C LEU A 121 -6.44 -17.43 4.29
N LYS A 122 -6.02 -16.58 5.23
CA LYS A 122 -6.60 -16.49 6.57
C LYS A 122 -7.88 -15.68 6.60
N GLY A 123 -8.05 -14.73 5.69
CA GLY A 123 -9.21 -13.82 5.65
C GLY A 123 -9.28 -12.95 6.90
N GLN A 124 -8.17 -12.34 7.30
CA GLN A 124 -8.12 -11.53 8.52
C GLN A 124 -8.53 -10.09 8.24
N ILE A 125 -9.66 -9.67 8.81
CA ILE A 125 -10.20 -8.31 8.67
C ILE A 125 -10.67 -7.77 10.02
N ASP A 126 -10.61 -6.45 10.20
CA ASP A 126 -11.23 -5.77 11.34
C ASP A 126 -12.73 -5.61 11.09
N ALA A 127 -13.53 -6.46 11.73
CA ALA A 127 -14.99 -6.43 11.59
C ALA A 127 -15.61 -5.13 12.12
N ALA A 128 -14.97 -4.45 13.07
CA ALA A 128 -15.45 -3.16 13.55
C ALA A 128 -15.24 -2.07 12.48
N GLN A 129 -14.11 -2.12 11.77
CA GLN A 129 -13.85 -1.22 10.64
C GLN A 129 -14.87 -1.44 9.51
N VAL A 130 -15.10 -2.69 9.09
CA VAL A 130 -16.10 -2.99 8.07
C VAL A 130 -17.48 -2.47 8.47
N ALA A 131 -17.91 -2.76 9.70
CA ALA A 131 -19.20 -2.33 10.21
C ALA A 131 -19.37 -0.80 10.22
N ASP A 132 -18.30 -0.04 10.39
CA ASP A 132 -18.35 1.40 10.53
C ASP A 132 -18.15 2.13 9.19
N GLU A 133 -17.24 1.66 8.34
CA GLU A 133 -16.74 2.40 7.17
C GLU A 133 -17.22 1.85 5.83
N VAL A 134 -17.61 0.57 5.75
CA VAL A 134 -17.93 -0.09 4.49
C VAL A 134 -19.45 -0.14 4.25
N ALA A 135 -19.87 0.28 3.06
CA ALA A 135 -21.22 0.13 2.57
C ALA A 135 -21.41 -1.29 2.00
N GLY A 136 -22.15 -2.13 2.72
CA GLY A 136 -22.41 -3.52 2.31
C GLY A 136 -21.31 -4.47 2.78
N ASP A 137 -21.05 -5.49 1.96
CA ASP A 137 -20.07 -6.52 2.28
C ASP A 137 -18.64 -6.09 1.92
N ALA A 138 -17.68 -6.54 2.73
CA ALA A 138 -16.27 -6.47 2.37
C ALA A 138 -16.02 -7.30 1.10
N ARG A 139 -15.05 -6.87 0.30
CA ARG A 139 -14.59 -7.50 -0.94
C ARG A 139 -13.15 -7.98 -0.78
N VAL A 140 -12.76 -8.90 -1.65
CA VAL A 140 -11.40 -9.40 -1.74
C VAL A 140 -10.97 -9.42 -3.20
N ARG A 141 -9.80 -8.83 -3.48
CA ARG A 141 -9.10 -8.94 -4.76
C ARG A 141 -7.90 -9.85 -4.58
N ILE A 142 -7.90 -10.96 -5.29
CA ILE A 142 -6.83 -11.96 -5.27
C ILE A 142 -6.01 -11.80 -6.53
N MET A 143 -4.72 -11.63 -6.35
CA MET A 143 -3.74 -11.59 -7.44
C MET A 143 -2.70 -12.69 -7.21
N ALA A 144 -2.13 -13.18 -8.29
CA ALA A 144 -0.95 -14.02 -8.20
C ALA A 144 0.13 -13.52 -9.16
N PHE A 145 1.39 -13.61 -8.72
CA PHE A 145 2.52 -13.17 -9.51
C PHE A 145 3.77 -13.94 -9.13
N PRO A 146 4.70 -14.18 -10.07
CA PRO A 146 5.97 -14.80 -9.74
C PRO A 146 6.73 -13.95 -8.74
N VAL A 147 7.33 -14.60 -7.74
CA VAL A 147 8.21 -13.97 -6.78
C VAL A 147 9.61 -14.54 -6.93
N ARG A 148 10.61 -13.77 -6.49
CA ARG A 148 12.04 -14.15 -6.50
C ARG A 148 12.66 -14.33 -7.90
N SER A 149 11.94 -14.04 -8.98
CA SER A 149 12.47 -14.06 -10.35
C SER A 149 11.84 -12.95 -11.21
N HIS A 150 12.62 -11.92 -11.51
CA HIS A 150 12.19 -10.85 -12.43
C HIS A 150 11.93 -11.35 -13.85
N ALA A 151 12.68 -12.35 -14.31
CA ALA A 151 12.45 -12.97 -15.60
C ALA A 151 11.09 -13.66 -15.65
N ALA A 152 10.67 -14.32 -14.57
CA ALA A 152 9.35 -14.93 -14.48
C ALA A 152 8.26 -13.85 -14.40
N GLN A 153 8.47 -12.78 -13.63
CA GLN A 153 7.53 -11.64 -13.54
C GLN A 153 7.24 -11.00 -14.90
N ALA A 154 8.23 -10.92 -15.78
CA ALA A 154 8.05 -10.40 -17.13
C ALA A 154 7.39 -11.41 -18.09
N ALA A 155 7.48 -12.71 -17.79
CA ALA A 155 7.06 -13.79 -18.68
C ALA A 155 5.70 -14.40 -18.33
N ILE A 156 5.21 -14.22 -17.11
CA ILE A 156 3.99 -14.86 -16.60
C ILE A 156 2.99 -13.78 -16.19
N THR A 157 1.77 -13.92 -16.69
CA THR A 157 0.61 -13.13 -16.25
C THR A 157 -0.40 -14.08 -15.62
N CYS A 158 -1.07 -13.63 -14.57
CA CYS A 158 -2.16 -14.38 -13.96
C CYS A 158 -3.45 -13.57 -13.99
N THR A 159 -4.58 -14.25 -14.05
CA THR A 159 -5.89 -13.60 -13.93
C THR A 159 -6.08 -13.07 -12.51
N GLU A 160 -6.82 -11.98 -12.41
CA GLU A 160 -7.32 -11.48 -11.14
C GLU A 160 -8.64 -12.18 -10.78
N PHE A 161 -8.86 -12.42 -9.50
CA PHE A 161 -10.18 -12.80 -8.96
C PHE A 161 -10.63 -11.69 -8.02
N ASP A 162 -11.82 -11.14 -8.24
CA ASP A 162 -12.38 -10.08 -7.40
C ASP A 162 -13.83 -10.39 -7.08
N GLU A 163 -14.15 -10.53 -5.80
CA GLU A 163 -15.51 -10.83 -5.36
C GLU A 163 -15.80 -10.32 -3.95
N VAL A 164 -17.07 -10.29 -3.55
CA VAL A 164 -17.45 -10.12 -2.14
C VAL A 164 -16.85 -11.26 -1.30
N LEU A 165 -16.28 -10.88 -0.15
CA LEU A 165 -15.55 -11.80 0.72
C LEU A 165 -16.39 -13.01 1.18
N PRO A 166 -17.69 -12.88 1.54
CA PRO A 166 -18.50 -14.04 1.90
C PRO A 166 -18.58 -15.09 0.79
N ILE A 167 -18.68 -14.66 -0.47
CA ILE A 167 -18.72 -15.58 -1.62
C ILE A 167 -17.35 -16.23 -1.81
N ALA A 168 -16.25 -15.47 -1.72
CA ALA A 168 -14.91 -16.05 -1.75
C ALA A 168 -14.67 -17.09 -0.64
N VAL A 169 -15.25 -16.89 0.54
CA VAL A 169 -15.20 -17.85 1.66
C VAL A 169 -15.98 -19.14 1.36
N GLU A 170 -17.14 -19.02 0.73
CA GLU A 170 -17.97 -20.16 0.39
C GLU A 170 -17.42 -20.95 -0.81
N THR A 171 -17.00 -20.27 -1.87
CA THR A 171 -16.64 -20.90 -3.15
C THR A 171 -15.14 -21.09 -3.33
N GLY A 172 -14.32 -20.38 -2.56
CA GLY A 172 -12.91 -20.17 -2.86
C GLY A 172 -12.69 -19.20 -4.02
N GLY A 173 -11.43 -18.87 -4.25
CA GLY A 173 -10.97 -18.10 -5.41
C GLY A 173 -10.25 -18.97 -6.43
N THR A 174 -10.22 -18.56 -7.69
CA THR A 174 -9.43 -19.24 -8.73
C THR A 174 -8.60 -18.23 -9.51
N VAL A 175 -7.32 -18.55 -9.69
CA VAL A 175 -6.38 -17.77 -10.50
C VAL A 175 -5.79 -18.66 -11.59
N HIS A 176 -5.70 -18.14 -12.81
CA HIS A 176 -5.10 -18.83 -13.94
C HIS A 176 -3.87 -18.08 -14.45
N CYS A 177 -2.73 -18.75 -14.46
CA CYS A 177 -1.46 -18.19 -14.93
C CYS A 177 -1.07 -18.70 -16.31
N THR A 178 -0.71 -17.78 -17.21
CA THR A 178 -0.30 -18.05 -18.59
C THR A 178 1.03 -17.37 -18.91
N LEU A 179 1.66 -17.78 -20.01
CA LEU A 179 2.82 -17.08 -20.53
C LEU A 179 2.36 -15.80 -21.25
N THR A 180 2.99 -14.67 -20.93
CA THR A 180 2.70 -13.38 -21.56
C THR A 180 3.02 -13.41 -23.05
N GLY A 181 2.13 -12.84 -23.88
CA GLY A 181 2.37 -12.64 -25.32
C GLY A 181 2.16 -13.88 -26.20
N LYS A 182 1.37 -14.85 -25.73
CA LYS A 182 0.83 -15.94 -26.56
C LYS A 182 -0.63 -15.70 -26.95
#